data_AF-A0A7V2XJA9-F1
#
_entry.id   AF-A0A7V2XJA9-F1
#
_cell.length_a   1.000
_cell.length_b   1.000
_cell.length_c   1.000
_cell.angle_alpha   90.00
_cell.angle_beta   90.00
_cell.angle_gamma   90.00
#
_symmetry.space_group_name_H-M   'P 1'
#
loop_
_entity.id
_entity.type
_entity.pdbx_description
1 polymer ?
#
loop_
_entity_poly.entity_id
_entity_poly.type
_entity_poly.pdbx_seq_one_letter_code
_entity_poly.pdbx_strand_id
1 'polypeptide(L)'
;MLRWKIENEGFNAQKNNGCHLEHAYSANENAVKSFYYLLQVAHAINQLITKGSLLRGFTELLGSFRNYLRRLAEALRSRVIPPEAWDPLAARTIQIRFDSS
;
A
#
# COMPACT_ATOMS: atom_id res chain seq x y z
N MET A 1 3.25 -17.11 18.21
CA MET A 1 4.27 -16.26 17.56
C MET A 1 3.79 -15.42 16.38
N LEU A 2 2.54 -15.55 15.88
CA LEU A 2 2.01 -14.68 14.81
C LEU A 2 1.49 -13.32 15.33
N ARG A 3 0.80 -13.33 16.48
CA ARG A 3 0.20 -12.15 17.11
C ARG A 3 1.23 -11.06 17.43
N TRP A 4 2.38 -11.46 17.98
CA TRP A 4 3.47 -10.54 18.30
C TRP A 4 4.01 -9.83 17.06
N LYS A 5 4.15 -10.52 15.92
CA LYS A 5 4.59 -9.87 14.66
C LYS A 5 3.56 -8.87 14.15
N ILE A 6 2.27 -9.20 14.24
CA ILE A 6 1.20 -8.28 13.85
C ILE A 6 1.24 -7.00 14.71
N GLU A 7 1.39 -7.16 16.02
CA GLU A 7 1.42 -6.04 16.98
C GLU A 7 2.73 -5.23 16.89
N ASN A 8 3.90 -5.87 16.84
CA ASN A 8 5.19 -5.17 16.93
C ASN A 8 5.84 -4.79 15.60
N GLU A 9 5.47 -5.43 14.48
CA GLU A 9 5.97 -5.03 13.16
C GLU A 9 4.88 -4.32 12.35
N GLY A 10 3.68 -4.89 12.27
CA GLY A 10 2.57 -4.34 11.50
C GLY A 10 2.03 -3.04 12.10
N PHE A 11 1.50 -3.10 13.33
CA PHE A 11 0.95 -1.93 14.02
C PHE A 11 2.01 -0.87 14.31
N ASN A 12 3.22 -1.29 14.67
CA ASN A 12 4.33 -0.36 14.91
C ASN A 12 4.70 0.44 13.64
N ALA A 13 4.74 -0.21 12.47
CA ALA A 13 4.97 0.48 11.20
C ALA A 13 3.86 1.48 10.85
N GLN A 14 2.59 1.15 11.18
CA GLN A 14 1.46 2.07 10.99
C GLN A 14 1.52 3.29 11.92
N LYS A 15 2.08 3.13 13.12
CA LYS A 15 2.24 4.23 14.08
C LYS A 15 3.44 5.13 13.76
N ASN A 16 4.60 4.52 13.48
CA ASN A 16 5.88 5.23 13.53
C ASN A 16 6.55 5.49 12.16
N ASN A 17 6.26 4.71 11.10
CA ASN A 17 6.96 4.84 9.81
C ASN A 17 6.24 5.79 8.83
N GLY A 18 5.85 6.99 9.29
CA GLY A 18 5.30 8.06 8.43
C GLY A 18 3.82 7.92 8.05
N CYS A 19 3.13 6.91 8.62
CA CYS A 19 1.69 6.71 8.48
C CYS A 19 0.89 7.50 9.54
N HIS A 20 1.55 7.96 10.61
CA HIS A 20 1.02 8.85 11.65
C HIS A 20 -0.36 8.45 12.20
N LEU A 21 -0.60 7.15 12.38
CA LEU A 21 -1.86 6.63 12.91
C LEU A 21 -2.25 7.25 14.27
N GLU A 22 -1.26 7.71 15.05
CA GLU A 22 -1.49 8.35 16.36
C GLU A 22 -1.96 9.80 16.26
N HIS A 23 -1.94 10.41 15.06
CA HIS A 23 -2.37 11.79 14.88
C HIS A 23 -3.87 11.84 14.60
N ALA A 24 -4.62 12.45 15.52
CA ALA A 24 -6.05 12.67 15.35
C ALA A 24 -6.30 13.76 14.30
N TYR A 25 -6.29 13.38 13.01
CA TYR A 25 -6.57 14.27 11.89
C TYR A 25 -8.02 14.79 11.86
N SER A 26 -8.91 14.21 12.67
CA SER A 26 -10.29 14.65 12.84
C SER A 26 -10.87 14.18 14.17
N ALA A 27 -11.78 14.96 14.76
CA ALA A 27 -12.63 14.53 15.88
C ALA A 27 -13.92 13.81 15.41
N ASN A 28 -14.18 13.79 14.10
CA ASN A 28 -15.32 13.08 13.52
C ASN A 28 -14.99 11.60 13.37
N GLU A 29 -15.77 10.74 14.04
CA GLU A 29 -15.55 9.30 14.06
C GLU A 29 -15.56 8.66 12.66
N ASN A 30 -16.43 9.12 11.76
CA ASN A 30 -16.48 8.61 10.39
C ASN A 30 -15.23 9.00 9.60
N ALA A 31 -14.76 10.24 9.76
CA ALA A 31 -13.53 10.69 9.11
C ALA A 31 -12.31 9.89 9.59
N VAL A 32 -12.23 9.58 10.89
CA VAL A 32 -11.18 8.74 11.46
C VAL A 32 -11.24 7.30 10.91
N LYS A 33 -12.44 6.71 10.82
CA LYS A 33 -12.62 5.37 10.24
C LYS A 33 -12.20 5.34 8.77
N SER A 34 -12.62 6.33 7.97
CA SER A 34 -12.23 6.44 6.55
C SER A 34 -10.71 6.59 6.39
N PHE A 35 -10.07 7.44 7.21
CA PHE A 35 -8.62 7.57 7.23
C PHE A 35 -7.93 6.24 7.56
N TYR A 36 -8.42 5.52 8.57
CA TYR A 36 -7.88 4.22 8.94
C TYR A 36 -7.95 3.19 7.80
N TYR A 37 -9.07 3.11 7.08
CA TYR A 37 -9.19 2.21 5.94
C TYR A 37 -8.23 2.57 4.81
N LEU A 38 -8.10 3.86 4.47
CA LEU A 38 -7.15 4.32 3.46
C LEU A 38 -5.71 4.00 3.87
N LEU A 39 -5.38 4.15 5.14
CA LEU A 39 -4.07 3.78 5.67
C LEU A 39 -3.81 2.27 5.54
N GLN A 40 -4.79 1.43 5.86
CA GLN A 40 -4.64 -0.02 5.71
C GLN A 40 -4.42 -0.43 4.25
N VAL A 41 -5.14 0.19 3.30
CA VAL A 41 -4.92 -0.03 1.86
C VAL A 41 -3.51 0.40 1.45
N ALA A 42 -3.07 1.59 1.86
CA ALA A 42 -1.72 2.08 1.57
C ALA A 42 -0.64 1.15 2.15
N HIS A 43 -0.84 0.65 3.38
CA HIS A 43 0.06 -0.27 4.03
C HIS A 43 0.13 -1.63 3.30
N ALA A 44 -1.01 -2.16 2.84
CA ALA A 44 -1.05 -3.38 2.05
C ALA A 44 -0.29 -3.24 0.72
N ILE A 45 -0.49 -2.13 0.00
CA ILE A 45 0.26 -1.82 -1.22
C ILE A 45 1.77 -1.76 -0.93
N ASN A 46 2.17 -1.09 0.16
CA ASN A 46 3.57 -1.03 0.55
C ASN A 46 4.17 -2.42 0.82
N GLN A 47 3.44 -3.30 1.52
CA GLN A 47 3.90 -4.68 1.75
C GLN A 47 4.02 -5.49 0.45
N LEU A 48 3.06 -5.36 -0.46
CA LEU A 48 3.11 -6.04 -1.77
C LEU A 48 4.30 -5.61 -2.62
N ILE A 49 4.73 -4.35 -2.50
CA ILE A 49 5.89 -3.82 -3.22
C ILE A 49 7.19 -4.23 -2.54
N THR A 50 7.27 -4.09 -1.23
CA THR A 50 8.53 -4.28 -0.48
C THR A 50 8.84 -5.73 -0.15
N LYS A 51 7.82 -6.56 0.05
CA LYS A 51 7.94 -7.99 0.38
C LYS A 51 7.50 -8.90 -0.77
N GLY A 52 6.98 -8.33 -1.84
CA GLY A 52 6.55 -9.06 -3.02
C GLY A 52 7.63 -9.13 -4.10
N SER A 53 7.39 -10.05 -5.04
CA SER A 53 8.11 -10.21 -6.31
C SER A 53 8.21 -8.92 -7.14
N LEU A 54 7.35 -7.93 -6.87
CA LEU A 54 7.41 -6.62 -7.50
C LEU A 54 8.73 -5.89 -7.19
N LEU A 55 9.38 -6.12 -6.04
CA LEU A 55 10.58 -5.36 -5.64
C LEU A 55 11.72 -5.46 -6.66
N ARG A 56 11.95 -6.65 -7.26
CA ARG A 56 13.01 -6.83 -8.26
C ARG A 56 12.78 -5.99 -9.52
N GLY A 57 11.57 -6.02 -10.06
CA GLY A 57 11.20 -5.14 -11.17
C GLY A 57 11.15 -3.67 -10.76
N PHE A 58 10.84 -3.38 -9.49
CA PHE A 58 10.70 -2.02 -8.96
C PHE A 58 12.01 -1.25 -8.89
N THR A 59 13.10 -1.88 -8.43
CA THR A 59 14.43 -1.25 -8.37
C THR A 59 14.92 -0.85 -9.77
N GLU A 60 14.64 -1.67 -10.78
CA GLU A 60 15.01 -1.40 -12.17
C GLU A 60 14.11 -0.34 -12.83
N LEU A 61 12.80 -0.36 -12.55
CA LEU A 61 11.82 0.46 -13.27
C LEU A 61 11.63 1.88 -12.71
N LEU A 62 11.86 2.08 -11.40
CA LEU A 62 11.43 3.30 -10.69
C LEU A 62 12.54 4.01 -9.92
N GLY A 63 13.68 3.37 -9.74
CA GLY A 63 14.89 3.91 -9.12
C GLY A 63 14.78 4.06 -7.60
N SER A 64 13.86 4.90 -7.12
CA SER A 64 13.64 5.11 -5.68
C SER A 64 12.18 4.95 -5.28
N PHE A 65 11.97 4.44 -4.07
CA PHE A 65 10.65 4.26 -3.46
C PHE A 65 9.87 5.58 -3.36
N ARG A 66 10.55 6.69 -3.02
CA ARG A 66 9.93 8.02 -2.95
C ARG A 66 9.48 8.52 -4.33
N ASN A 67 10.26 8.28 -5.38
CA ASN A 67 9.90 8.65 -6.73
C ASN A 67 8.70 7.82 -7.23
N TYR A 68 8.65 6.54 -6.88
CA TYR A 68 7.47 5.71 -7.14
C TYR A 68 6.23 6.24 -6.44
N LEU A 69 6.27 6.48 -5.11
CA LEU A 69 5.11 6.97 -4.37
C LEU A 69 4.59 8.28 -4.96
N ARG A 70 5.49 9.18 -5.38
CA ARG A 70 5.13 10.41 -6.09
C ARG A 70 4.42 10.12 -7.42
N ARG A 71 4.95 9.22 -8.25
CA ARG A 71 4.33 8.83 -9.53
C ARG A 71 3.01 8.10 -9.35
N LEU A 72 2.88 7.27 -8.31
CA LEU A 72 1.65 6.59 -7.94
C LEU A 72 0.59 7.60 -7.51
N ALA A 73 0.94 8.54 -6.63
CA ALA A 73 0.03 9.61 -6.20
C ALA A 73 -0.43 10.45 -7.40
N GLU A 74 0.47 10.76 -8.33
CA GLU A 74 0.13 11.50 -9.55
C GLU A 74 -0.78 10.68 -10.48
N ALA A 75 -0.52 9.38 -10.63
CA ALA A 75 -1.38 8.48 -11.40
C ALA A 75 -2.78 8.38 -10.78
N LEU A 76 -2.90 8.26 -9.45
CA LEU A 76 -4.18 8.24 -8.77
C LEU A 76 -4.96 9.56 -8.93
N ARG A 77 -4.27 10.69 -9.07
CA ARG A 77 -4.89 12.00 -9.28
C ARG A 77 -5.35 12.22 -10.72
N SER A 78 -4.58 11.75 -11.70
CA SER A 78 -4.72 12.14 -13.11
C SER A 78 -5.23 11.04 -14.04
N ARG A 79 -5.04 9.76 -13.68
CA ARG A 79 -5.44 8.64 -14.53
C ARG A 79 -6.82 8.14 -14.17
N VAL A 80 -7.69 8.12 -15.16
CA VAL A 80 -8.94 7.34 -15.11
C VAL A 80 -8.58 5.87 -15.29
N ILE A 81 -9.09 5.01 -14.40
CA ILE A 81 -8.95 3.56 -14.56
C ILE A 81 -9.82 3.16 -15.76
N PRO A 82 -9.23 2.62 -16.84
CA PRO A 82 -9.98 2.31 -18.05
C PRO A 82 -10.98 1.18 -17.75
N PRO A 83 -12.18 1.17 -18.38
CA PRO A 83 -13.22 0.17 -18.13
C PRO A 83 -12.70 -1.28 -18.22
N GLU A 84 -11.77 -1.52 -19.13
CA GLU A 84 -11.16 -2.83 -19.40
C GLU A 84 -10.30 -3.32 -18.23
N ALA A 85 -9.76 -2.42 -17.41
CA ALA A 85 -9.00 -2.79 -16.22
C ALA A 85 -9.88 -3.39 -15.11
N TRP A 86 -11.21 -3.25 -15.22
CA TRP A 86 -12.16 -3.87 -14.31
C TRP A 86 -12.57 -5.28 -14.74
N ASP A 87 -12.08 -5.78 -15.89
CA ASP A 87 -12.36 -7.14 -16.33
C ASP A 87 -11.76 -8.19 -15.36
N PRO A 88 -12.61 -8.99 -14.67
CA PRO A 88 -12.13 -10.01 -13.75
C PRO A 88 -11.30 -11.10 -14.44
N LEU A 89 -11.52 -11.35 -15.73
CA LEU A 89 -10.74 -12.34 -16.49
C LEU A 89 -9.32 -11.82 -16.75
N ALA A 90 -9.18 -10.57 -17.20
CA ALA A 90 -7.88 -9.92 -17.31
C ALA A 90 -7.16 -9.88 -15.95
N ALA A 91 -7.87 -9.54 -14.87
CA ALA A 91 -7.30 -9.44 -13.52
C ALA A 91 -6.74 -10.77 -13.00
N ARG A 92 -7.31 -11.93 -13.40
CA ARG A 92 -6.80 -13.25 -13.02
C ARG A 92 -5.38 -13.53 -13.49
N THR A 93 -4.92 -12.87 -14.54
CA THR A 93 -3.56 -13.04 -15.06
C THR A 93 -2.52 -12.25 -14.25
N ILE A 94 -2.97 -11.29 -13.44
CA ILE A 94 -2.11 -10.45 -12.60
C ILE A 94 -1.93 -11.12 -11.25
N GLN A 95 -0.74 -11.65 -10.98
CA GLN A 95 -0.42 -12.28 -9.70
C GLN A 95 0.79 -11.63 -9.05
N ILE A 96 0.59 -11.02 -7.87
CA ILE A 96 1.68 -10.54 -7.02
C ILE A 96 1.92 -11.61 -5.96
N ARG A 97 3.09 -12.26 -6.02
CA ARG A 97 3.50 -13.27 -5.02
C ARG A 97 4.47 -12.63 -4.01
N PHE A 98 4.36 -13.02 -2.75
CA PHE A 98 5.39 -12.72 -1.75
C PHE A 98 6.66 -13.50 -2.08
N ASP A 99 7.82 -12.84 -1.98
CA ASP A 99 9.11 -13.52 -2.18
C ASP A 99 9.42 -14.30 -0.89
N SER A 100 9.38 -15.63 -0.96
CA SER A 100 9.61 -16.53 0.18
C SER A 100 11.10 -16.88 0.28
N SER A 101 11.95 -15.86 0.39
CA SER A 101 13.37 -16.04 0.73
C SER A 101 13.56 -16.14 2.25
#